data_AF-A0A2S1SKC7-F1
#
_entry.id   AF-A0A2S1SKC7-F1
#
_cell.length_a   1.000
_cell.length_b   1.000
_cell.length_c   1.000
_cell.angle_alpha   90.00
_cell.angle_beta   90.00
_cell.angle_gamma   90.00
#
_symmetry.space_group_name_H-M   'P 1'
#
loop_
_entity.id
_entity.type
_entity.pdbx_description
1 polymer ?
#
loop_
_entity_poly.entity_id
_entity_poly.type
_entity_poly.pdbx_seq_one_letter_code
_entity_poly.pdbx_strand_id
1 'polypeptide(L)'
;MKRLLFIFFILTLFSSCNNNKSKKKSSQEELEEKHHMEIHKELDKVDTEYKKFEDLLKWLYKQSEVEPKLVHLKIDSLIMAAKKERDPIKSQISKNVISQLFYFKAEIDYRQGKYQESIENIYKSNFQFKHIHSDDATALAANYIKLKKNEMAKSFIDSIGKGFYIYDYALGNYYESVGNKNAALKIYYEIKTNKRRHQHYFYYQPVLNRIIDIEKHNHLINEIHFPTGYPDFDITIDNDNELRTKILNYMDTFPEVKGYSVFIYQGPLIDETDYYWIRVGKGDNFEDDDFAKYNFAVYSKPFEVKFFEPITKKMYSLSEWRKKKNGI
;
A
#
# COMPACT_ATOMS: atom_id res chain seq x y z
N MET A 1 -18.67 -22.51 16.27
CA MET A 1 -20.11 -22.37 15.93
C MET A 1 -20.57 -20.96 16.28
N LYS A 2 -21.44 -20.39 15.43
CA LYS A 2 -21.92 -18.99 15.32
C LYS A 2 -21.04 -18.04 14.49
N ARG A 3 -21.54 -17.93 13.25
CA ARG A 3 -21.20 -17.13 12.07
C ARG A 3 -21.08 -15.63 12.34
N LEU A 4 -20.18 -14.97 11.61
CA LEU A 4 -20.42 -13.67 10.98
C LEU A 4 -19.38 -13.42 9.89
N LEU A 5 -19.87 -12.99 8.72
CA LEU A 5 -19.16 -12.58 7.50
C LEU A 5 -18.53 -13.68 6.62
N PHE A 6 -19.39 -14.30 5.82
CA PHE A 6 -19.06 -14.67 4.44
C PHE A 6 -20.25 -14.25 3.57
N ILE A 7 -20.13 -13.14 2.85
CA ILE A 7 -20.96 -12.89 1.67
C ILE A 7 -20.25 -13.63 0.54
N PHE A 8 -20.49 -14.93 0.41
CA PHE A 8 -20.35 -15.66 -0.85
C PHE A 8 -21.76 -15.83 -1.39
N PHE A 9 -22.14 -15.02 -2.38
CA PHE A 9 -23.28 -15.37 -3.22
C PHE A 9 -22.84 -16.51 -4.13
N ILE A 10 -23.10 -17.75 -3.69
CA ILE A 10 -22.95 -18.94 -4.52
C ILE A 10 -24.08 -18.92 -5.56
N LEU A 11 -23.70 -18.70 -6.82
CA LEU A 11 -24.51 -18.97 -8.00
C LEU A 11 -24.79 -20.48 -8.10
N THR A 12 -26.00 -20.91 -7.75
CA THR A 12 -26.53 -22.20 -8.20
C THR A 12 -27.41 -22.00 -9.43
N LEU A 13 -26.80 -22.17 -10.60
CA LEU A 13 -27.47 -22.40 -11.87
C LEU A 13 -28.00 -23.84 -11.89
N PHE A 14 -29.31 -24.04 -11.79
CA PHE A 14 -29.96 -25.24 -12.29
C PHE A 14 -30.78 -24.90 -13.53
N SER A 15 -30.36 -25.53 -14.62
CA SER A 15 -30.94 -25.48 -15.95
C SER A 15 -32.40 -25.93 -15.98
N SER A 16 -33.25 -25.11 -16.61
CA SER A 16 -34.36 -25.62 -17.42
C SER A 16 -34.35 -24.90 -18.75
N CYS A 17 -34.08 -25.65 -19.81
CA CYS A 17 -34.06 -25.18 -21.18
C CYS A 17 -35.47 -24.76 -21.62
N ASN A 18 -35.65 -23.50 -21.98
CA ASN A 18 -36.69 -23.08 -22.91
C ASN A 18 -36.19 -21.92 -23.77
N ASN A 19 -36.55 -21.92 -25.05
CA ASN A 19 -36.00 -21.13 -26.17
C ASN A 19 -36.26 -19.60 -26.11
N ASN A 20 -36.29 -18.97 -24.94
CA ASN A 20 -36.41 -17.51 -24.73
C ASN A 20 -35.08 -16.82 -24.36
N LYS A 21 -33.93 -17.44 -24.68
CA LYS A 21 -32.62 -17.09 -24.12
C LYS A 21 -32.07 -15.71 -24.52
N SER A 22 -32.54 -15.04 -25.58
CA SER A 22 -32.01 -13.72 -25.96
C SER A 22 -32.65 -12.56 -25.20
N LYS A 23 -33.97 -12.58 -24.97
CA LYS A 23 -34.68 -11.54 -24.18
C LYS A 23 -34.50 -11.68 -22.68
N LYS A 24 -34.35 -12.92 -22.18
CA LYS A 24 -34.15 -13.19 -20.74
C LYS A 24 -32.73 -12.84 -20.26
N LYS A 25 -31.76 -12.86 -21.18
CA LYS A 25 -30.35 -12.55 -20.89
C LYS A 25 -30.12 -11.04 -20.79
N SER A 26 -30.73 -10.23 -21.66
CA SER A 26 -30.65 -8.76 -21.54
C SER A 26 -31.34 -8.25 -20.27
N SER A 27 -32.51 -8.82 -19.89
CA SER A 27 -33.20 -8.42 -18.66
C SER A 27 -32.46 -8.81 -17.38
N GLN A 28 -31.62 -9.86 -17.44
CA GLN A 28 -30.81 -10.30 -16.31
C GLN A 28 -29.53 -9.47 -16.20
N GLU A 29 -28.87 -9.20 -17.33
CA GLU A 29 -27.70 -8.30 -17.39
C GLU A 29 -28.08 -6.87 -16.93
N GLU A 30 -29.23 -6.34 -17.34
CA GLU A 30 -29.74 -5.03 -16.88
C GLU A 30 -30.05 -5.02 -15.37
N LEU A 31 -30.55 -6.13 -14.81
CA LEU A 31 -30.83 -6.26 -13.38
C LEU A 31 -29.53 -6.34 -12.56
N GLU A 32 -28.54 -7.08 -13.06
CA GLU A 32 -27.21 -7.21 -12.47
C GLU A 32 -26.46 -5.86 -12.50
N GLU A 33 -26.54 -5.12 -13.61
CA GLU A 33 -25.97 -3.78 -13.74
C GLU A 33 -26.65 -2.79 -12.78
N LYS A 34 -27.98 -2.82 -12.67
CA LYS A 34 -28.69 -1.97 -11.70
C LYS A 34 -28.28 -2.26 -10.26
N HIS A 35 -28.16 -3.54 -9.90
CA HIS A 35 -27.70 -3.95 -8.57
C HIS A 35 -26.25 -3.53 -8.30
N HIS A 36 -25.37 -3.67 -9.30
CA HIS A 36 -23.99 -3.18 -9.23
C HIS A 36 -23.92 -1.67 -9.00
N MET A 37 -24.76 -0.88 -9.68
CA MET A 37 -24.84 0.56 -9.48
C MET A 37 -25.40 0.95 -8.11
N GLU A 38 -26.31 0.17 -7.55
CA GLU A 38 -26.80 0.38 -6.17
C GLU A 38 -25.70 0.12 -5.14
N ILE A 39 -24.88 -0.92 -5.34
CA ILE A 39 -23.70 -1.20 -4.50
C ILE A 39 -22.72 -0.02 -4.53
N HIS A 40 -22.38 0.50 -5.70
CA HIS A 40 -21.49 1.68 -5.81
C HIS A 40 -22.02 2.89 -5.06
N LYS A 41 -23.33 3.18 -5.16
CA LYS A 41 -23.95 4.29 -4.41
C LYS A 41 -23.88 4.10 -2.90
N GLU A 42 -23.95 2.87 -2.39
CA GLU A 42 -23.78 2.60 -0.96
C GLU A 42 -22.31 2.75 -0.55
N LEU A 43 -21.38 2.25 -1.36
CA LEU A 43 -19.94 2.41 -1.14
C LEU A 43 -19.55 3.90 -1.13
N ASP A 44 -20.09 4.72 -2.02
CA ASP A 44 -19.85 6.17 -2.05
C ASP A 44 -20.28 6.87 -0.75
N LYS A 45 -21.38 6.42 -0.15
CA LYS A 45 -21.86 6.95 1.15
C LYS A 45 -20.92 6.55 2.28
N VAL A 46 -20.49 5.28 2.30
CA VAL A 46 -19.52 4.76 3.28
C VAL A 46 -18.19 5.51 3.15
N ASP A 47 -17.69 5.69 1.93
CA ASP A 47 -16.47 6.44 1.62
C ASP A 47 -16.58 7.90 2.07
N THR A 48 -17.73 8.56 1.82
CA THR A 48 -17.97 9.93 2.28
C THR A 48 -17.92 10.05 3.81
N GLU A 49 -18.54 9.11 4.55
CA GLU A 49 -18.46 9.11 6.01
C GLU A 49 -17.05 8.79 6.51
N TYR A 50 -16.31 7.94 5.80
CA TYR A 50 -14.93 7.62 6.13
C TYR A 50 -13.99 8.81 5.91
N LYS A 51 -14.12 9.56 4.81
CA LYS A 51 -13.38 10.80 4.56
C LYS A 51 -13.60 11.85 5.65
N LYS A 52 -14.83 12.01 6.13
CA LYS A 52 -15.12 12.90 7.28
C LYS A 52 -14.36 12.47 8.54
N PHE A 53 -14.24 11.17 8.77
CA PHE A 53 -13.44 10.66 9.87
C PHE A 53 -11.94 10.91 9.65
N GLU A 54 -11.42 10.72 8.44
CA GLU A 54 -10.02 11.03 8.12
C GLU A 54 -9.71 12.52 8.37
N ASP A 55 -10.58 13.43 7.97
CA ASP A 55 -10.42 14.87 8.24
C ASP A 55 -10.39 15.18 9.74
N LEU A 56 -11.28 14.55 10.51
CA LEU A 56 -11.26 14.64 11.97
C LEU A 56 -9.95 14.10 12.55
N LEU A 57 -9.49 12.94 12.06
CA LEU A 57 -8.26 12.31 12.51
C LEU A 57 -7.06 13.22 12.21
N LYS A 58 -6.96 13.78 11.01
CA LYS A 58 -5.92 14.75 10.63
C LYS A 58 -5.88 15.95 11.59
N TRP A 59 -7.05 16.49 11.93
CA TRP A 59 -7.15 17.58 12.90
C TRP A 59 -6.65 17.14 14.28
N LEU A 60 -7.03 15.95 14.75
CA LEU A 60 -6.58 15.43 16.05
C LEU A 60 -5.06 15.22 16.09
N TYR A 61 -4.44 14.76 15.00
CA TYR A 61 -2.98 14.65 14.88
C TYR A 61 -2.29 15.99 15.11
N LYS A 62 -2.71 17.03 14.37
CA LYS A 62 -2.18 18.40 14.53
C LYS A 62 -2.37 18.93 15.95
N GLN A 63 -3.53 18.70 16.56
CA GLN A 63 -3.79 19.12 17.93
C GLN A 63 -2.93 18.37 18.96
N SER A 64 -2.56 17.12 18.69
CA SER A 64 -1.78 16.30 19.62
C SER A 64 -0.33 16.78 19.80
N GLU A 65 0.18 17.57 18.86
CA GLU A 65 1.50 18.20 18.95
C GLU A 65 1.56 19.24 20.08
N VAL A 66 0.42 19.88 20.38
CA VAL A 66 0.32 20.94 21.40
C VAL A 66 -0.34 20.42 22.68
N GLU A 67 -1.44 19.68 22.56
CA GLU A 67 -2.26 19.27 23.71
C GLU A 67 -2.55 17.75 23.72
N PRO A 68 -1.53 16.89 23.82
CA PRO A 68 -1.70 15.44 23.67
C PRO A 68 -2.63 14.83 24.73
N LYS A 69 -2.63 15.36 25.97
CA LYS A 69 -3.53 14.88 27.04
C LYS A 69 -5.00 15.19 26.73
N LEU A 70 -5.30 16.37 26.17
CA LEU A 70 -6.67 16.71 25.78
C LEU A 70 -7.13 15.85 24.60
N VAL A 71 -6.24 15.61 23.64
CA VAL A 71 -6.51 14.73 22.50
C VAL A 71 -6.82 13.30 22.96
N HIS A 72 -6.11 12.76 23.95
CA HIS A 72 -6.46 11.46 24.56
C HIS A 72 -7.91 11.39 25.03
N LEU A 73 -8.38 12.41 25.76
CA LEU A 73 -9.77 12.46 26.25
C LEU A 73 -10.78 12.54 25.11
N LYS A 74 -10.47 13.32 24.06
CA LYS A 74 -11.31 13.40 22.85
C LYS A 74 -11.40 12.04 22.17
N ILE A 75 -10.28 11.32 22.03
CA ILE A 75 -10.26 9.99 21.44
C ILE A 75 -11.11 9.01 22.26
N ASP A 76 -11.02 9.03 23.59
CA ASP A 76 -11.84 8.16 24.43
C ASP A 76 -13.34 8.40 24.24
N SER A 77 -13.75 9.67 24.11
CA SER A 77 -15.13 10.03 23.78
C SER A 77 -15.56 9.50 22.42
N LEU A 78 -14.72 9.65 21.39
CA LEU A 78 -14.99 9.15 20.04
C LEU A 78 -15.10 7.63 19.99
N ILE A 79 -14.24 6.91 20.71
CA ILE A 79 -14.31 5.44 20.81
C ILE A 79 -15.63 5.02 21.47
N MET A 80 -16.07 5.71 22.53
CA MET A 80 -17.35 5.42 23.18
C MET A 80 -18.54 5.68 22.25
N ALA A 81 -18.51 6.76 21.47
CA ALA A 81 -19.54 7.06 20.49
C ALA A 81 -19.57 5.99 19.38
N ALA A 82 -18.43 5.65 18.80
CA ALA A 82 -18.32 4.65 17.73
C ALA A 82 -18.81 3.26 18.16
N LYS A 83 -18.55 2.86 19.42
CA LYS A 83 -19.07 1.59 20.00
C LYS A 83 -20.60 1.55 20.11
N LYS A 84 -21.25 2.71 20.23
CA LYS A 84 -22.71 2.84 20.37
C LYS A 84 -23.40 3.18 19.04
N GLU A 85 -22.65 3.37 17.96
CA GLU A 85 -23.18 3.73 16.65
C GLU A 85 -24.13 2.66 16.11
N ARG A 86 -25.30 3.10 15.64
CA ARG A 86 -26.37 2.24 15.09
C ARG A 86 -26.80 2.65 13.69
N ASP A 87 -26.35 3.81 13.19
CA ASP A 87 -26.61 4.24 11.83
C ASP A 87 -26.08 3.19 10.82
N PRO A 88 -26.89 2.76 9.83
CA PRO A 88 -26.51 1.70 8.91
C PRO A 88 -25.26 1.97 8.07
N ILE A 89 -24.92 3.24 7.79
CA ILE A 89 -23.73 3.60 7.03
C ILE A 89 -22.53 3.69 7.97
N LYS A 90 -22.65 4.46 9.06
CA LYS A 90 -21.52 4.69 10.00
C LYS A 90 -21.11 3.42 10.75
N SER A 91 -22.07 2.56 11.09
CA SER A 91 -21.77 1.31 11.78
C SER A 91 -20.90 0.34 10.96
N GLN A 92 -20.86 0.49 9.63
CA GLN A 92 -19.98 -0.29 8.77
C GLN A 92 -18.50 0.09 8.97
N ILE A 93 -18.21 1.36 9.30
CA ILE A 93 -16.84 1.85 9.51
C ILE A 93 -16.44 1.95 10.99
N SER A 94 -17.37 1.85 11.94
CA SER A 94 -17.11 2.02 13.39
C SER A 94 -15.94 1.19 13.90
N LYS A 95 -15.79 -0.03 13.39
CA LYS A 95 -14.71 -0.94 13.73
C LYS A 95 -13.34 -0.41 13.31
N ASN A 96 -13.23 0.12 12.09
CA ASN A 96 -12.00 0.72 11.57
C ASN A 96 -11.69 2.03 12.28
N VAL A 97 -12.71 2.85 12.53
CA VAL A 97 -12.60 4.08 13.34
C VAL A 97 -12.01 3.77 14.72
N ILE A 98 -12.57 2.80 15.45
CA ILE A 98 -12.08 2.40 16.77
C ILE A 98 -10.62 1.92 16.70
N SER A 99 -10.30 1.10 15.70
CA SER A 99 -8.95 0.58 15.50
C SER A 99 -7.93 1.71 15.31
N GLN A 100 -8.18 2.63 14.38
CA GLN A 100 -7.30 3.77 14.09
C GLN A 100 -7.18 4.74 15.27
N LEU A 101 -8.27 4.97 16.00
CA LEU A 101 -8.24 5.80 17.20
C LEU A 101 -7.37 5.18 18.31
N PHE A 102 -7.41 3.86 18.50
CA PHE A 102 -6.50 3.19 19.43
C PHE A 102 -5.04 3.25 18.95
N TYR A 103 -4.78 3.05 17.66
CA TYR A 103 -3.43 3.16 17.12
C TYR A 103 -2.86 4.58 17.29
N PHE A 104 -3.68 5.60 17.03
CA PHE A 104 -3.29 6.99 17.25
C PHE A 104 -3.01 7.31 18.73
N LYS A 105 -3.78 6.75 19.68
CA LYS A 105 -3.42 6.83 21.10
C LYS A 105 -2.06 6.19 21.37
N ALA A 106 -1.78 5.03 20.77
CA ALA A 106 -0.51 4.36 20.94
C ALA A 106 0.67 5.21 20.43
N GLU A 107 0.50 5.93 19.33
CA GLU A 107 1.49 6.89 18.84
C GLU A 107 1.74 8.05 19.82
N ILE A 108 0.68 8.63 20.37
CA ILE A 108 0.81 9.70 21.38
C ILE A 108 1.54 9.17 22.60
N ASP A 109 1.15 8.01 23.12
CA ASP A 109 1.77 7.37 24.28
C ASP A 109 3.26 7.06 24.00
N TYR A 110 3.60 6.55 22.81
CA TYR A 110 4.98 6.29 22.40
C TYR A 110 5.82 7.58 22.42
N ARG A 111 5.32 8.67 21.80
CA ARG A 111 6.01 9.98 21.80
C ARG A 111 6.19 10.55 23.21
N GLN A 112 5.31 10.20 24.15
CA GLN A 112 5.38 10.60 25.55
C GLN A 112 6.26 9.69 26.42
N GLY A 113 6.87 8.64 25.86
CA GLY A 113 7.66 7.67 26.60
C GLY A 113 6.83 6.68 27.43
N LYS A 114 5.52 6.62 27.22
CA LYS A 114 4.57 5.72 27.88
C LYS A 114 4.44 4.42 27.08
N TYR A 115 5.55 3.69 27.01
CA TYR A 115 5.66 2.56 26.08
C TYR A 115 4.73 1.39 26.43
N GLN A 116 4.42 1.19 27.71
CA GLN A 116 3.53 0.11 28.13
C GLN A 116 2.07 0.40 27.72
N GLU A 117 1.63 1.65 27.89
CA GLU A 117 0.32 2.14 27.46
C GLU A 117 0.19 2.14 25.94
N SER A 118 1.28 2.50 25.24
CA SER A 118 1.36 2.38 23.78
C SER A 118 1.13 0.93 23.32
N ILE A 119 1.83 -0.04 23.92
CA ILE A 119 1.64 -1.47 23.64
C ILE A 119 0.18 -1.90 23.86
N GLU A 120 -0.43 -1.52 24.99
CA GLU A 120 -1.82 -1.86 25.27
C GLU A 120 -2.79 -1.30 24.22
N ASN A 121 -2.53 -0.07 23.76
CA ASN A 121 -3.35 0.55 22.73
C ASN A 121 -3.14 -0.09 21.35
N ILE A 122 -1.96 -0.60 21.01
CA ILE A 122 -1.75 -1.40 19.77
C ILE A 122 -2.52 -2.73 19.84
N TYR A 123 -2.52 -3.42 20.99
CA TYR A 123 -3.36 -4.62 21.13
C TYR A 123 -4.86 -4.30 21.00
N LYS A 124 -5.28 -3.12 21.47
CA LYS A 124 -6.67 -2.65 21.32
C LYS A 124 -6.99 -2.19 19.90
N SER A 125 -6.03 -1.68 19.11
CA SER A 125 -6.25 -1.36 17.69
C SER A 125 -6.44 -2.64 16.87
N ASN A 126 -5.68 -3.68 17.19
CA ASN A 126 -5.68 -4.97 16.51
C ASN A 126 -6.71 -5.97 17.08
N PHE A 127 -7.76 -5.50 17.75
CA PHE A 127 -8.76 -6.38 18.39
C PHE A 127 -9.54 -7.30 17.43
N GLN A 128 -9.45 -7.06 16.12
CA GLN A 128 -10.17 -7.82 15.09
C GLN A 128 -9.36 -8.97 14.50
N PHE A 129 -8.03 -8.95 14.63
CA PHE A 129 -7.19 -9.97 14.04
C PHE A 129 -6.59 -10.88 15.11
N LYS A 130 -6.33 -12.12 14.71
CA LYS A 130 -5.77 -13.15 15.59
C LYS A 130 -4.25 -12.99 15.78
N HIS A 131 -3.60 -12.32 14.83
CA HIS A 131 -2.15 -12.20 14.74
C HIS A 131 -1.75 -10.77 14.42
N ILE A 132 -0.64 -10.32 15.02
CA ILE A 132 -0.08 -8.98 14.81
C ILE A 132 1.02 -9.05 13.76
N HIS A 133 0.86 -8.27 12.69
CA HIS A 133 1.76 -8.20 11.54
C HIS A 133 1.88 -6.74 11.06
N SER A 134 2.67 -6.51 10.00
CA SER A 134 2.75 -5.20 9.32
C SER A 134 3.12 -4.04 10.26
N ASP A 135 2.40 -2.92 10.20
CA ASP A 135 2.71 -1.69 10.94
C ASP A 135 2.54 -1.87 12.46
N ASP A 136 1.49 -2.58 12.90
CA ASP A 136 1.29 -2.88 14.32
C ASP A 136 2.47 -3.66 14.91
N ALA A 137 3.01 -4.64 14.17
CA ALA A 137 4.18 -5.40 14.60
C ALA A 137 5.43 -4.51 14.67
N THR A 138 5.61 -3.61 13.71
CA THR A 138 6.71 -2.64 13.72
C THR A 138 6.61 -1.69 14.92
N ALA A 139 5.41 -1.18 15.21
CA ALA A 139 5.13 -0.32 16.37
C ALA A 139 5.37 -1.03 17.71
N LEU A 140 5.02 -2.31 17.83
CA LEU A 140 5.36 -3.11 19.00
C LEU A 140 6.88 -3.30 19.14
N ALA A 141 7.56 -3.61 18.04
CA ALA A 141 9.03 -3.74 18.06
C ALA A 141 9.71 -2.45 18.52
N ALA A 142 9.25 -1.29 18.05
CA ALA A 142 9.74 0.02 18.48
C ALA A 142 9.58 0.24 19.99
N ASN A 143 8.39 -0.05 20.54
CA ASN A 143 8.16 0.00 21.99
C ASN A 143 9.07 -0.94 22.78
N TYR A 144 9.23 -2.19 22.33
CA TYR A 144 10.05 -3.17 23.04
C TYR A 144 11.53 -2.84 23.02
N ILE A 145 12.05 -2.18 21.97
CA ILE A 145 13.41 -1.64 21.98
C ILE A 145 13.57 -0.56 23.06
N LYS A 146 12.62 0.38 23.17
CA LYS A 146 12.66 1.41 24.22
C LYS A 146 12.58 0.81 25.63
N LEU A 147 11.89 -0.32 25.79
CA LEU A 147 11.82 -1.10 27.03
C LEU A 147 13.00 -2.08 27.23
N LYS A 148 14.01 -2.07 26.35
CA LYS A 148 15.18 -2.98 26.38
C LYS A 148 14.82 -4.47 26.35
N LYS A 149 13.67 -4.83 25.75
CA LYS A 149 13.19 -6.20 25.57
C LYS A 149 13.53 -6.69 24.15
N ASN A 150 14.83 -6.82 23.86
CA ASN A 150 15.35 -7.03 22.51
C ASN A 150 14.83 -8.30 21.84
N GLU A 151 14.70 -9.42 22.57
CA GLU A 151 14.16 -10.68 22.04
C GLU A 151 12.69 -10.53 21.61
N MET A 152 11.90 -9.82 22.42
CA MET A 152 10.51 -9.54 22.08
C MET A 152 10.41 -8.62 20.87
N ALA A 153 11.23 -7.56 20.82
CA ALA A 153 11.28 -6.69 19.64
C ALA A 153 11.62 -7.48 18.37
N LYS A 154 12.59 -8.40 18.43
CA LYS A 154 12.96 -9.24 17.30
C LYS A 154 11.82 -10.14 16.83
N SER A 155 11.08 -10.76 17.76
CA SER A 155 9.93 -11.60 17.43
C SER A 155 8.84 -10.83 16.66
N PHE A 156 8.60 -9.56 17.00
CA PHE A 156 7.68 -8.71 16.28
C PHE A 156 8.22 -8.24 14.93
N ILE A 157 9.52 -7.94 14.83
CA ILE A 157 10.14 -7.71 13.51
C ILE A 157 9.91 -8.91 12.58
N ASP A 158 10.09 -10.13 13.08
CA ASP A 158 9.87 -11.34 12.29
C ASP A 158 8.41 -11.54 11.91
N SER A 159 7.46 -11.06 12.72
CA SER A 159 6.03 -11.14 12.44
C SER A 159 5.50 -10.07 11.48
N ILE A 160 6.29 -9.04 11.13
CA ILE A 160 5.93 -8.05 10.10
C ILE A 160 5.66 -8.77 8.76
N GLY A 161 6.48 -9.76 8.42
CA GLY A 161 6.43 -10.50 7.16
C GLY A 161 7.45 -10.00 6.14
N LYS A 162 8.33 -10.89 5.67
CA LYS A 162 9.27 -10.61 4.58
C LYS A 162 8.51 -10.16 3.33
N GLY A 163 9.02 -9.14 2.65
CA GLY A 163 8.34 -8.56 1.48
C GLY A 163 7.50 -7.34 1.81
N PHE A 164 7.01 -7.20 3.04
CA PHE A 164 6.27 -6.02 3.46
C PHE A 164 7.14 -4.76 3.43
N TYR A 165 6.55 -3.61 3.11
CA TYR A 165 7.32 -2.42 2.73
C TYR A 165 8.37 -2.05 3.79
N ILE A 166 8.01 -1.99 5.07
CA ILE A 166 8.94 -1.53 6.11
C ILE A 166 9.86 -2.61 6.70
N TYR A 167 9.67 -3.90 6.38
CA TYR A 167 10.32 -5.01 7.07
C TYR A 167 11.85 -4.88 7.13
N ASP A 168 12.48 -4.71 5.96
CA ASP A 168 13.95 -4.67 5.86
C ASP A 168 14.50 -3.44 6.59
N TYR A 169 13.82 -2.30 6.53
CA TYR A 169 14.23 -1.09 7.23
C TYR A 169 14.16 -1.26 8.75
N ALA A 170 13.05 -1.82 9.25
CA ALA A 170 12.85 -2.08 10.67
C ALA A 170 13.87 -3.11 11.21
N LEU A 171 14.21 -4.13 10.42
CA LEU A 171 15.26 -5.10 10.77
C LEU A 171 16.64 -4.46 10.85
N GLY A 172 16.97 -3.56 9.92
CA GLY A 172 18.19 -2.76 9.99
C GLY A 172 18.25 -1.91 11.26
N ASN A 173 17.16 -1.17 11.56
CA ASN A 173 17.08 -0.36 12.78
C ASN A 173 17.21 -1.21 14.05
N TYR A 174 16.62 -2.41 14.06
CA TYR A 174 16.76 -3.34 15.18
C TYR A 174 18.22 -3.70 15.44
N TYR A 175 18.95 -4.16 14.42
CA TYR A 175 20.35 -4.54 14.59
C TYR A 175 21.21 -3.36 15.02
N GLU A 176 20.92 -2.18 14.49
CA GLU A 176 21.58 -0.95 14.88
C GLU A 176 21.34 -0.63 16.36
N SER A 177 20.07 -0.71 16.78
CA SER A 177 19.62 -0.42 18.15
C SER A 177 20.22 -1.34 19.21
N VAL A 178 20.51 -2.60 18.85
CA VAL A 178 21.15 -3.56 19.75
C VAL A 178 22.67 -3.56 19.66
N GLY A 179 23.26 -2.60 18.92
CA GLY A 179 24.71 -2.42 18.80
C GLY A 179 25.39 -3.34 17.78
N ASN A 180 24.63 -4.10 16.98
CA ASN A 180 25.18 -4.97 15.93
C ASN A 180 25.36 -4.20 14.62
N LYS A 181 26.38 -3.34 14.60
CA LYS A 181 26.76 -2.48 13.46
C LYS A 181 26.86 -3.25 12.14
N ASN A 182 27.54 -4.41 12.14
CA ASN A 182 27.80 -5.17 10.91
C ASN A 182 26.51 -5.74 10.32
N ALA A 183 25.61 -6.26 11.17
CA ALA A 183 24.32 -6.76 10.70
C ALA A 183 23.42 -5.63 10.19
N ALA A 184 23.42 -4.46 10.86
CA ALA A 184 22.67 -3.30 10.42
C ALA A 184 23.13 -2.82 9.03
N LEU A 185 24.44 -2.63 8.85
CA LEU A 185 25.02 -2.23 7.57
C LEU A 185 24.71 -3.23 6.45
N LYS A 186 24.78 -4.53 6.73
CA LYS A 186 24.44 -5.56 5.76
C LYS A 186 23.02 -5.36 5.21
N ILE A 187 22.04 -5.19 6.09
CA ILE A 187 20.64 -4.98 5.70
C ILE A 187 20.48 -3.66 4.92
N TYR A 188 21.10 -2.57 5.39
CA TYR A 188 21.03 -1.29 4.70
C TYR A 188 21.65 -1.32 3.29
N TYR A 189 22.74 -2.05 3.11
CA TYR A 189 23.33 -2.27 1.80
C TYR A 189 22.45 -3.14 0.89
N GLU A 190 21.77 -4.16 1.43
CA GLU A 190 20.78 -4.93 0.68
C GLU A 190 19.64 -4.04 0.17
N ILE A 191 19.12 -3.12 1.00
CA ILE A 191 18.12 -2.14 0.60
C ILE A 191 18.65 -1.19 -0.49
N LYS A 192 19.86 -0.63 -0.28
CA LYS A 192 20.52 0.29 -1.24
C LYS A 192 20.76 -0.36 -2.61
N THR A 193 21.12 -1.65 -2.63
CA THR A 193 21.43 -2.37 -3.87
C THR A 193 20.16 -2.83 -4.60
N ASN A 194 19.11 -3.20 -3.88
CA ASN A 194 17.82 -3.59 -4.47
C ASN A 194 16.89 -2.38 -4.68
N LYS A 195 17.37 -1.43 -5.49
CA LYS A 195 16.65 -0.20 -5.87
C LYS A 195 15.21 -0.45 -6.34
N ARG A 196 15.02 -1.42 -7.24
CA ARG A 196 13.71 -1.82 -7.80
C ARG A 196 12.66 -2.08 -6.73
N ARG A 197 13.05 -2.69 -5.62
CA ARG A 197 12.13 -3.06 -4.54
C ARG A 197 11.91 -1.91 -3.54
N HIS A 198 12.89 -1.05 -3.33
CA HIS A 198 12.88 -0.18 -2.16
C HIS A 198 12.78 1.32 -2.46
N GLN A 199 13.28 1.79 -3.60
CA GLN A 199 13.51 3.23 -3.78
C GLN A 199 12.25 4.09 -3.88
N HIS A 200 11.12 3.49 -4.22
CA HIS A 200 9.84 4.20 -4.24
C HIS A 200 9.28 4.43 -2.84
N TYR A 201 9.78 3.74 -1.81
CA TYR A 201 9.30 3.91 -0.45
C TYR A 201 10.03 5.02 0.32
N PHE A 202 9.28 5.72 1.17
CA PHE A 202 9.73 6.80 2.04
C PHE A 202 11.05 6.51 2.78
N TYR A 203 11.22 5.27 3.24
CA TYR A 203 12.36 4.87 4.06
C TYR A 203 13.67 4.66 3.28
N TYR A 204 13.66 4.66 1.95
CA TYR A 204 14.88 4.45 1.17
C TYR A 204 15.93 5.54 1.41
N GLN A 205 15.53 6.82 1.38
CA GLN A 205 16.44 7.92 1.66
C GLN A 205 17.00 7.89 3.11
N PRO A 206 16.18 7.65 4.15
CA PRO A 206 16.67 7.38 5.50
C PRO A 206 17.74 6.28 5.56
N VAL A 207 17.59 5.17 4.82
CA VAL A 207 18.61 4.11 4.77
C VAL A 207 19.94 4.62 4.24
N LEU A 208 19.95 5.40 3.16
CA LEU A 208 21.18 5.97 2.61
C LEU A 208 21.90 6.85 3.63
N ASN A 209 21.13 7.64 4.39
CA ASN A 209 21.67 8.48 5.46
C ASN A 209 22.23 7.62 6.61
N ARG A 210 21.54 6.54 7.01
CA ARG A 210 22.04 5.62 8.05
C ARG A 210 23.38 4.99 7.68
N ILE A 211 23.57 4.57 6.43
CA ILE A 211 24.87 4.03 5.97
C ILE A 211 25.99 5.04 6.20
N ILE A 212 25.76 6.30 5.79
CA ILE A 212 26.74 7.39 5.96
C ILE A 212 27.04 7.62 7.44
N ASP A 213 26.01 7.68 8.29
CA ASP A 213 26.18 7.94 9.72
C ASP A 213 26.93 6.84 10.46
N ILE A 214 26.67 5.59 10.12
CA ILE A 214 27.31 4.43 10.74
C ILE A 214 28.77 4.30 10.30
N GLU A 215 29.05 4.54 9.01
CA GLU A 215 30.39 4.38 8.45
C GLU A 215 31.31 5.55 8.75
N LYS A 216 30.82 6.79 8.59
CA LYS A 216 31.65 8.00 8.76
C LYS A 216 31.66 8.50 10.20
N HIS A 217 30.52 8.49 10.87
CA HIS A 217 30.37 9.12 12.18
C HIS A 217 30.36 8.10 13.33
N ASN A 218 30.25 6.81 13.02
CA ASN A 218 30.06 5.73 13.99
C ASN A 218 28.89 6.00 14.96
N HIS A 219 27.87 6.73 14.47
CA HIS A 219 26.69 7.07 15.23
C HIS A 219 25.64 5.97 15.04
N LEU A 220 25.27 5.29 16.12
CA LEU A 220 24.21 4.29 16.14
C LEU A 220 22.92 4.86 16.76
N ILE A 221 21.78 4.59 16.14
CA ILE A 221 20.46 4.84 16.73
C ILE A 221 20.13 3.79 17.79
N ASN A 222 19.17 4.11 18.64
CA ASN A 222 18.67 3.23 19.70
C ASN A 222 17.15 3.02 19.60
N GLU A 223 16.62 3.08 18.38
CA GLU A 223 15.20 2.96 18.10
C GLU A 223 14.91 2.30 16.77
N ILE A 224 13.71 1.74 16.68
CA ILE A 224 13.09 1.33 15.42
C ILE A 224 12.09 2.41 15.05
N HIS A 225 11.96 2.69 13.75
CA HIS A 225 10.93 3.59 13.25
C HIS A 225 9.54 3.12 13.66
N PHE A 226 8.78 3.99 14.32
CA PHE A 226 7.37 3.75 14.63
C PHE A 226 6.51 4.25 13.45
N PRO A 227 5.77 3.38 12.73
CA PRO A 227 4.96 3.80 11.59
C PRO A 227 3.80 4.68 12.04
N THR A 228 3.57 5.80 11.36
CA THR A 228 2.43 6.68 11.67
C THR A 228 1.18 6.25 10.92
N GLY A 229 0.03 6.34 11.60
CA GLY A 229 -1.30 6.24 11.01
C GLY A 229 -1.87 7.61 10.64
N TYR A 230 -1.03 8.63 10.46
CA TYR A 230 -1.47 9.94 9.99
C TYR A 230 -2.03 9.81 8.56
N PRO A 231 -3.28 10.21 8.28
CA PRO A 231 -3.91 9.90 6.99
C PRO A 231 -3.22 10.51 5.76
N ASP A 232 -2.47 11.61 5.92
CA ASP A 232 -1.73 12.21 4.80
C ASP A 232 -0.27 11.70 4.70
N PHE A 233 0.13 10.72 5.50
CA PHE A 233 1.47 10.15 5.40
C PHE A 233 1.58 9.26 4.15
N ASP A 234 2.38 9.70 3.18
CA ASP A 234 2.67 8.89 2.00
C ASP A 234 3.84 7.94 2.30
N ILE A 235 3.59 6.63 2.19
CA ILE A 235 4.62 5.61 2.32
C ILE A 235 5.56 5.61 1.11
N THR A 236 5.23 6.34 0.04
CA THR A 236 6.02 6.49 -1.18
C THR A 236 6.57 7.92 -1.34
N ILE A 237 7.77 8.05 -1.92
CA ILE A 237 8.49 9.35 -2.01
C ILE A 237 7.93 10.22 -3.15
N ASP A 238 7.58 9.61 -4.27
CA ASP A 238 7.10 10.29 -5.46
C ASP A 238 5.95 9.49 -6.04
N ASN A 239 4.73 9.83 -5.60
CA ASN A 239 3.53 9.25 -6.13
C ASN A 239 3.31 9.74 -7.57
N ASP A 240 3.82 9.00 -8.55
CA ASP A 240 3.61 9.24 -9.97
C ASP A 240 2.31 8.59 -10.47
N ASN A 241 1.36 8.26 -9.59
CA ASN A 241 0.12 7.56 -9.96
C ASN A 241 -0.69 8.32 -11.00
N GLU A 242 -0.72 9.65 -10.95
CA GLU A 242 -1.41 10.44 -11.99
C GLU A 242 -0.78 10.20 -13.37
N LEU A 243 0.55 10.24 -13.45
CA LEU A 243 1.28 9.99 -14.69
C LEU A 243 1.16 8.54 -15.14
N ARG A 244 1.29 7.57 -14.22
CA ARG A 244 1.09 6.14 -14.49
C ARG A 244 -0.33 5.86 -15.00
N THR A 245 -1.34 6.48 -14.39
CA THR A 245 -2.74 6.39 -14.83
C THR A 245 -2.91 6.98 -16.22
N LYS A 246 -2.32 8.16 -16.47
CA LYS A 246 -2.32 8.77 -17.81
C LYS A 246 -1.67 7.87 -18.85
N ILE A 247 -0.54 7.23 -18.51
CA ILE A 247 0.16 6.28 -19.37
C ILE A 247 -0.74 5.08 -19.68
N LEU A 248 -1.32 4.43 -18.66
CA LEU A 248 -2.20 3.27 -18.83
C LEU A 248 -3.42 3.61 -19.69
N ASN A 249 -4.12 4.70 -19.36
CA ASN A 249 -5.26 5.19 -20.13
C ASN A 249 -4.90 5.48 -21.59
N TYR A 250 -3.70 6.00 -21.86
CA TYR A 250 -3.23 6.25 -23.22
C TYR A 250 -2.93 4.93 -23.96
N MET A 251 -2.29 3.96 -23.31
CA MET A 251 -2.01 2.65 -23.89
C MET A 251 -3.29 1.90 -24.26
N ASP A 252 -4.37 2.05 -23.49
CA ASP A 252 -5.68 1.44 -23.77
C ASP A 252 -6.32 1.97 -25.06
N THR A 253 -5.90 3.14 -25.55
CA THR A 253 -6.37 3.67 -26.84
C THR A 253 -5.77 2.94 -28.04
N PHE A 254 -4.71 2.13 -27.84
CA PHE A 254 -3.98 1.51 -28.93
C PHE A 254 -4.71 0.25 -29.42
N PRO A 255 -5.04 0.15 -30.72
CA PRO A 255 -5.70 -1.03 -31.26
C PRO A 255 -4.86 -2.30 -31.09
N GLU A 256 -3.52 -2.19 -31.06
CA GLU A 256 -2.62 -3.33 -30.85
C GLU A 256 -2.69 -3.92 -29.44
N VAL A 257 -3.10 -3.11 -28.46
CA VAL A 257 -3.12 -3.43 -27.03
C VAL A 257 -4.46 -4.03 -26.60
N LYS A 258 -5.53 -3.85 -27.40
CA LYS A 258 -6.86 -4.38 -27.10
C LYS A 258 -6.83 -5.89 -26.83
N GLY A 259 -7.42 -6.29 -25.69
CA GLY A 259 -7.49 -7.68 -25.26
C GLY A 259 -6.21 -8.21 -24.61
N TYR A 260 -5.26 -7.34 -24.28
CA TYR A 260 -4.04 -7.65 -23.53
C TYR A 260 -3.99 -6.81 -22.25
N SER A 261 -3.26 -7.31 -21.25
CA SER A 261 -2.96 -6.57 -20.03
C SER A 261 -1.78 -5.63 -20.27
N VAL A 262 -1.82 -4.44 -19.67
CA VAL A 262 -0.76 -3.41 -19.75
C VAL A 262 -0.12 -3.24 -18.39
N PHE A 263 1.20 -3.36 -18.33
CA PHE A 263 1.95 -3.23 -17.08
C PHE A 263 3.13 -2.27 -17.23
N ILE A 264 3.18 -1.26 -16.36
CA ILE A 264 4.36 -0.41 -16.17
C ILE A 264 5.29 -1.13 -15.18
N TYR A 265 6.29 -1.84 -15.70
CA TYR A 265 7.15 -2.69 -14.87
C TYR A 265 8.39 -1.97 -14.34
N GLN A 266 8.75 -0.84 -14.95
CA GLN A 266 9.91 -0.04 -14.57
C GLN A 266 9.68 1.40 -15.04
N GLY A 267 10.23 2.39 -14.32
CA GLY A 267 10.08 3.80 -14.65
C GLY A 267 11.28 4.61 -14.19
N PRO A 268 11.30 5.93 -14.40
CA PRO A 268 12.46 6.79 -14.14
C PRO A 268 13.04 6.69 -12.72
N LEU A 269 12.16 6.54 -11.72
CA LEU A 269 12.55 6.34 -10.32
C LEU A 269 13.31 5.02 -10.12
N ILE A 270 13.00 4.03 -10.95
CA ILE A 270 13.60 2.71 -11.21
C ILE A 270 15.12 2.63 -11.39
N ASP A 271 15.50 3.21 -12.52
CA ASP A 271 16.68 2.89 -13.30
C ASP A 271 17.33 4.14 -13.88
N GLU A 272 16.90 5.31 -13.39
CA GLU A 272 17.42 6.62 -13.77
C GLU A 272 17.21 6.94 -15.26
N THR A 273 16.30 6.22 -15.94
CA THR A 273 15.86 6.55 -17.29
C THR A 273 14.92 7.75 -17.30
N ASP A 274 14.70 8.36 -18.46
CA ASP A 274 13.73 9.45 -18.67
C ASP A 274 12.36 8.96 -19.17
N TYR A 275 12.11 7.64 -19.14
CA TYR A 275 10.90 7.02 -19.66
C TYR A 275 10.41 5.84 -18.81
N TYR A 276 9.16 5.46 -19.05
CA TYR A 276 8.52 4.31 -18.42
C TYR A 276 8.56 3.10 -19.33
N TRP A 277 9.00 1.96 -18.80
CA TRP A 277 8.93 0.70 -19.50
C TRP A 277 7.57 0.03 -19.32
N ILE A 278 6.98 -0.36 -20.45
CA ILE A 278 5.66 -0.98 -20.49
C ILE A 278 5.75 -2.34 -21.19
N ARG A 279 5.19 -3.37 -20.55
CA ARG A 279 4.93 -4.68 -21.15
C ARG A 279 3.45 -4.81 -21.46
N VAL A 280 3.14 -5.36 -22.63
CA VAL A 280 1.76 -5.69 -23.03
C VAL A 280 1.71 -7.17 -23.38
N GLY A 281 0.83 -7.94 -22.73
CA GLY A 281 0.85 -9.40 -22.79
C GLY A 281 -0.45 -10.07 -22.36
N LYS A 282 -0.51 -11.41 -22.41
CA LYS A 282 -1.66 -12.19 -21.91
C LYS A 282 -1.35 -12.71 -20.50
N GLY A 283 -2.22 -12.41 -19.53
CA GLY A 283 -2.12 -12.85 -18.14
C GLY A 283 -1.71 -11.73 -17.18
N ASP A 284 -1.37 -12.12 -15.95
CA ASP A 284 -1.09 -11.18 -14.84
C ASP A 284 0.33 -11.30 -14.27
N ASN A 285 1.15 -12.21 -14.83
CA ASN A 285 2.46 -12.55 -14.27
C ASN A 285 3.58 -11.72 -14.90
N PHE A 286 3.82 -10.54 -14.35
CA PHE A 286 4.80 -9.56 -14.82
C PHE A 286 6.28 -9.98 -14.65
N GLU A 287 6.53 -11.06 -13.90
CA GLU A 287 7.88 -11.62 -13.66
C GLU A 287 8.32 -12.60 -14.75
N ASP A 288 7.43 -12.99 -15.67
CA ASP A 288 7.76 -13.86 -16.79
C ASP A 288 8.29 -13.03 -17.97
N ASP A 289 9.49 -13.35 -18.47
CA ASP A 289 10.08 -12.67 -19.62
C ASP A 289 9.38 -13.05 -20.94
N ASP A 290 8.65 -14.18 -20.97
CA ASP A 290 7.84 -14.61 -22.12
C ASP A 290 6.41 -14.02 -22.10
N PHE A 291 6.09 -13.20 -21.09
CA PHE A 291 4.79 -12.54 -20.95
C PHE A 291 4.49 -11.54 -22.07
N ALA A 292 5.52 -10.81 -22.51
CA ALA A 292 5.34 -9.57 -23.27
C ALA A 292 5.20 -9.84 -24.78
N LYS A 293 3.99 -9.62 -25.31
CA LYS A 293 3.74 -9.52 -26.76
C LYS A 293 4.35 -8.25 -27.35
N TYR A 294 4.31 -7.15 -26.61
CA TYR A 294 4.93 -5.89 -27.01
C TYR A 294 5.64 -5.23 -25.84
N ASN A 295 6.74 -4.53 -26.14
CA ASN A 295 7.49 -3.72 -25.20
C ASN A 295 7.48 -2.27 -25.69
N PHE A 296 7.11 -1.34 -24.81
CA PHE A 296 7.10 0.08 -25.11
C PHE A 296 7.95 0.84 -24.09
N ALA A 297 8.50 1.97 -24.53
CA ALA A 297 8.98 3.03 -23.65
C ALA A 297 8.05 4.24 -23.79
N VAL A 298 7.66 4.84 -22.68
CA VAL A 298 6.83 6.05 -22.65
C VAL A 298 7.60 7.18 -21.98
N TYR A 299 8.07 8.11 -22.78
CA TYR A 299 8.68 9.35 -22.34
C TYR A 299 7.58 10.28 -21.84
N SER A 300 7.78 10.87 -20.66
CA SER A 300 6.76 11.75 -20.07
C SER A 300 6.86 13.19 -20.57
N LYS A 301 8.03 13.61 -21.05
CA LYS A 301 8.34 14.98 -21.51
C LYS A 301 9.34 14.98 -22.69
N PRO A 302 8.91 15.27 -23.93
CA PRO A 302 7.51 15.32 -24.37
C PRO A 302 6.84 13.96 -24.19
N PHE A 303 5.50 13.93 -24.12
CA PHE A 303 4.77 12.67 -24.00
C PHE A 303 4.87 11.88 -25.31
N GLU A 304 5.78 10.92 -25.37
CA GLU A 304 6.12 10.15 -26.57
C GLU A 304 6.17 8.66 -26.25
N VAL A 305 5.60 7.83 -27.13
CA VAL A 305 5.66 6.37 -27.01
C VAL A 305 6.51 5.80 -28.12
N LYS A 306 7.44 4.91 -27.74
CA LYS A 306 8.31 4.18 -28.67
C LYS A 306 8.16 2.67 -28.45
N PHE A 307 8.24 1.91 -29.53
CA PHE A 307 8.29 0.46 -29.48
C PHE A 307 9.74 0.00 -29.33
N PHE A 308 9.98 -0.93 -28.40
CA PHE A 308 11.27 -1.59 -28.22
C PHE A 308 11.24 -2.98 -28.85
N GLU A 309 12.16 -3.24 -29.79
CA GLU A 309 12.33 -4.54 -30.44
C GLU A 309 13.38 -5.36 -29.66
N PRO A 310 12.99 -6.38 -28.87
CA PRO A 310 13.92 -7.03 -27.95
C PRO A 310 15.09 -7.74 -28.65
N ILE A 311 14.85 -8.28 -29.85
CA ILE A 311 15.85 -9.01 -30.64
C ILE A 311 16.96 -8.08 -31.12
N THR A 312 16.59 -6.91 -31.67
CA THR A 312 17.56 -5.97 -32.25
C THR A 312 18.03 -4.92 -31.25
N LYS A 313 17.36 -4.83 -30.09
CA LYS A 313 17.53 -3.80 -29.06
C LYS A 313 17.35 -2.38 -29.60
N LYS A 314 16.55 -2.20 -30.65
CA LYS A 314 16.27 -0.89 -31.26
C LYS A 314 14.94 -0.33 -30.78
N MET A 315 14.93 1.00 -30.66
CA MET A 315 13.74 1.79 -30.40
C MET A 315 13.23 2.35 -31.72
N TYR A 316 11.92 2.22 -31.93
CA TYR A 316 11.23 2.79 -33.08
C TYR A 316 10.13 3.73 -32.59
N SER A 317 9.90 4.83 -33.30
CA SER A 317 8.65 5.57 -33.11
C SER A 317 7.46 4.66 -33.42
N LEU A 318 6.29 4.94 -32.82
CA LEU A 318 5.09 4.15 -33.10
C LEU A 318 4.73 4.10 -34.59
N SER A 319 4.99 5.17 -35.33
CA SER A 319 4.68 5.24 -36.77
C SER A 319 5.60 4.35 -37.59
N GLU A 320 6.91 4.38 -37.33
CA GLU A 320 7.91 3.51 -37.97
C GLU A 320 7.61 2.04 -37.68
N TRP A 321 7.32 1.71 -36.42
CA TRP A 321 6.99 0.36 -36.03
C TRP A 321 5.70 -0.14 -36.71
N ARG A 322 4.64 0.66 -36.74
CA ARG A 322 3.36 0.30 -37.40
C ARG A 322 3.54 0.10 -38.90
N LYS A 323 4.36 0.91 -39.57
CA LYS A 323 4.72 0.71 -40.99
C LYS A 323 5.41 -0.63 -41.21
N LYS A 324 6.50 -0.88 -40.45
CA LYS A 324 7.26 -2.15 -40.48
C LYS A 324 6.37 -3.36 -40.21
N LYS A 325 5.46 -3.28 -39.23
CA LYS A 325 4.52 -4.35 -38.87
C LYS A 325 3.50 -4.64 -39.97
N ASN A 326 3.05 -3.60 -40.69
CA ASN A 326 2.05 -3.70 -41.75
C ASN A 326 2.65 -3.94 -43.14
N GLY A 327 3.98 -4.07 -43.26
CA GLY A 327 4.66 -4.30 -44.53
C GLY A 327 4.69 -3.08 -45.47
N ILE A 328 4.61 -1.88 -44.90
CA ILE A 328 4.78 -0.58 -45.59
C ILE A 328 6.17 -0.05 -45.24
#